data_AF-A0AAD5JDS9-F1
#
_entry.id   AF-A0AAD5JDS9-F1
#
_cell.length_a   1.000
_cell.length_b   1.000
_cell.length_c   1.000
_cell.angle_alpha   90.00
_cell.angle_beta   90.00
_cell.angle_gamma   90.00
#
_symmetry.space_group_name_H-M   'P 1'
#
loop_
_entity.id
_entity.type
_entity.pdbx_description
1 polymer ?
#
loop_
_entity_poly.entity_id
_entity_poly.type
_entity_poly.pdbx_seq_one_letter_code
_entity_poly.pdbx_strand_id
1 'polypeptide(L)'
;MRLIQTGLKVKTKKLNKECCLFTGMFSEVELLRDVAVLAENLDRNGLVSQRFIMTRLLEDLLKEKANKDLGYFLAVTSLKSIGNGKLQDESGNVFFPVAFKCRTFMPLRGEVLEGVVHHIYRFGVFLQCGPVKYAFLSFRKMPNYSYVPGEHPTFVNDQLAKIENGVVVRFLVLGVRWIEKRGEIMKRDFVMLASLEGESLGPISLSGTDEMDFSAVALSQSHFLVRRSPGARITYKNVSQSPVAMEYYHSR
;
A
#
# COMPACT_ATOMS: atom_id res chain seq x y z
N MET A 1 -0.83 18.80 19.83
CA MET A 1 0.32 18.01 19.33
C MET A 1 0.68 18.50 17.94
N ARG A 2 1.85 19.14 17.76
CA ARG A 2 2.36 19.47 16.42
C ARG A 2 2.98 18.21 15.83
N LEU A 3 2.46 17.76 14.68
CA LEU A 3 3.13 16.75 13.85
C LEU A 3 4.43 17.37 13.34
N ILE A 4 5.55 17.01 13.96
CA ILE A 4 6.88 17.38 13.48
C ILE A 4 7.11 16.58 12.19
N GLN A 5 7.24 17.29 11.06
CA GLN A 5 7.60 16.68 9.79
C GLN A 5 9.04 16.18 9.87
N THR A 6 9.24 14.88 10.11
CA THR A 6 10.53 14.22 9.88
C THR A 6 10.79 14.23 8.38
N GLY A 7 11.55 15.23 7.93
CA GLY A 7 11.92 15.37 6.53
C GLY A 7 12.65 14.12 6.04
N LEU A 8 12.13 13.48 4.98
CA LEU A 8 12.87 12.48 4.24
C LEU A 8 14.07 13.19 3.59
N LYS A 9 15.25 13.13 4.21
CA LYS A 9 16.49 13.35 3.47
C LYS A 9 16.78 12.08 2.69
N VAL A 10 16.28 12.02 1.45
CA VAL A 10 16.82 11.07 0.46
C VAL A 10 18.27 11.49 0.19
N LYS A 11 19.20 11.05 1.04
CA LYS A 11 20.58 10.92 0.61
C LYS A 11 20.63 9.68 -0.25
N THR A 12 20.19 9.83 -1.50
CA THR A 12 20.86 9.10 -2.58
C THR A 12 22.33 9.53 -2.45
N LYS A 13 23.16 8.69 -1.83
CA LYS A 13 24.54 8.58 -2.34
C LYS A 13 24.38 8.56 -3.86
N LYS A 14 25.18 9.33 -4.59
CA LYS A 14 25.35 9.23 -6.04
C LYS A 14 25.56 7.74 -6.41
N LEU A 15 24.50 6.95 -6.42
CA LEU A 15 24.34 5.84 -7.31
C LEU A 15 24.06 6.57 -8.61
N ASN A 16 25.00 6.40 -9.54
CA ASN A 16 24.94 6.94 -10.88
C ASN A 16 23.49 6.99 -11.36
N LYS A 17 23.10 8.14 -11.91
CA LYS A 17 21.82 8.34 -12.61
C LYS A 17 21.61 7.38 -13.81
N GLU A 18 22.46 6.37 -13.96
CA GLU A 18 22.51 5.37 -15.02
C GLU A 18 22.11 3.96 -14.55
N CYS A 19 21.89 3.69 -13.25
CA CYS A 19 21.61 2.32 -12.77
C CYS A 19 20.23 2.08 -12.14
N CYS A 20 19.34 3.06 -12.07
CA CYS A 20 17.92 2.77 -11.80
C CYS A 20 17.18 2.49 -13.10
N LEU A 21 17.55 1.40 -13.78
CA LEU A 21 16.62 0.74 -14.68
C LEU A 21 15.53 0.13 -13.78
N PHE A 22 14.45 0.86 -13.54
CA PHE A 22 13.26 0.33 -12.87
C PHE A 22 12.60 -0.67 -13.83
N THR A 23 13.14 -1.87 -13.94
CA THR A 23 12.49 -2.98 -14.63
C THR A 23 11.64 -3.72 -13.61
N GLY A 24 10.44 -3.19 -13.35
CA GLY A 24 9.43 -3.85 -12.55
C GLY A 24 8.94 -3.05 -11.35
N MET A 25 7.79 -3.47 -10.85
CA MET A 25 7.03 -2.76 -9.82
C MET A 25 7.57 -2.91 -8.39
N PHE A 26 8.50 -3.82 -8.14
CA PHE A 26 9.08 -4.02 -6.82
C PHE A 26 10.56 -3.65 -6.82
N SER A 27 11.01 -2.96 -5.78
CA SER A 27 12.40 -2.54 -5.64
C SER A 27 12.91 -2.73 -4.22
N GLU A 28 14.22 -2.94 -4.07
CA GLU A 28 14.90 -2.80 -2.78
C GLU A 28 15.67 -1.48 -2.79
N VAL A 29 15.36 -0.59 -1.84
CA VAL A 29 15.97 0.74 -1.75
C VAL A 29 16.67 0.91 -0.41
N GLU A 30 17.83 1.57 -0.40
CA GLU A 30 18.51 1.98 0.83
C GLU A 30 18.11 3.41 1.19
N LEU A 31 17.67 3.61 2.44
CA LEU A 31 17.15 4.87 2.95
C LEU A 31 17.92 5.29 4.19
N LEU A 32 18.04 6.61 4.35
CA LEU A 32 18.56 7.25 5.56
C LEU A 32 17.46 8.12 6.16
N ARG A 33 17.14 7.91 7.43
CA ARG A 33 16.05 8.62 8.14
C ARG A 33 16.50 9.08 9.50
N ASP A 34 16.19 10.32 9.84
CA ASP A 34 16.35 10.83 11.20
C ASP A 34 15.10 10.47 12.01
N VAL A 35 15.24 9.55 12.96
CA VAL A 35 14.15 9.10 13.85
C VAL A 35 14.14 9.98 15.09
N ALA A 36 13.01 10.66 15.32
CA ALA A 36 12.83 11.52 16.49
C ALA A 36 12.45 10.71 17.73
N VAL A 37 13.14 10.95 18.84
CA VAL A 37 12.82 10.39 20.15
C VAL A 37 12.76 11.54 21.16
N LEU A 38 11.64 11.64 21.90
CA LEU A 38 11.52 12.60 23.01
C LEU A 38 12.60 12.30 24.06
N ALA A 39 13.24 13.35 24.59
CA ALA A 39 14.27 13.20 25.60
C ALA A 39 13.80 12.44 26.85
N GLU A 40 12.52 12.52 27.19
CA GLU A 40 11.89 11.77 28.28
C GLU A 40 11.96 10.24 28.13
N ASN A 41 12.11 9.73 26.90
CA ASN A 41 12.28 8.30 26.62
C ASN A 41 13.74 7.83 26.66
N LEU A 42 14.69 8.75 26.91
CA LEU A 42 16.08 8.40 27.16
C LEU A 42 16.23 7.85 28.59
N ASP A 43 17.14 6.91 28.78
CA ASP A 43 17.53 6.52 30.13
C ASP A 43 18.35 7.60 30.84
N ARG A 44 18.73 7.35 32.11
CA ARG A 44 19.53 8.29 32.92
C ARG A 44 20.89 8.63 32.30
N ASN A 45 21.37 7.82 31.35
CA ASN A 45 22.62 8.00 30.63
C ASN A 45 22.42 8.64 29.25
N GLY A 46 21.19 9.03 28.90
CA GLY A 46 20.87 9.59 27.58
C GLY A 46 20.81 8.54 26.47
N LEU A 47 20.73 7.25 26.80
CA LEU A 47 20.67 6.15 25.84
C LEU A 47 19.23 5.73 25.57
N VAL A 48 18.99 5.25 24.35
CA VAL A 48 17.71 4.65 23.93
C VAL A 48 18.00 3.29 23.34
N SER A 49 17.15 2.31 23.66
CA SER A 49 17.29 0.99 23.07
C SER A 49 17.10 1.03 21.55
N GLN A 50 17.91 0.26 20.83
CA GLN A 50 17.76 0.13 19.37
C GLN A 50 16.35 -0.33 18.98
N ARG A 51 15.72 -1.17 19.82
CA ARG A 51 14.34 -1.63 19.62
C ARG A 51 13.35 -0.47 19.59
N PHE A 52 13.48 0.50 20.51
CA PHE A 52 12.59 1.67 20.54
C PHE A 52 12.73 2.52 19.27
N ILE A 53 13.97 2.75 18.81
CA ILE A 53 14.25 3.50 17.57
C ILE A 53 13.64 2.77 16.37
N MET A 54 13.77 1.44 16.30
CA MET A 54 13.17 0.63 15.24
C MET A 54 11.64 0.69 15.27
N THR A 55 11.02 0.59 16.45
CA THR A 55 9.56 0.71 16.57
C THR A 55 9.09 2.06 16.05
N ARG A 56 9.76 3.16 16.43
CA ARG A 56 9.44 4.50 15.92
C ARG A 56 9.61 4.62 14.41
N LEU A 57 10.71 4.09 13.86
CA LEU A 57 10.92 4.07 12.42
C LEU A 57 9.77 3.34 11.68
N LEU A 58 9.36 2.17 12.18
CA LEU A 58 8.28 1.40 11.56
C LEU A 58 6.93 2.12 11.67
N GLU A 59 6.62 2.73 12.82
CA GLU A 59 5.43 3.57 13.00
C GLU A 59 5.39 4.73 12.01
N ASP A 60 6.53 5.41 11.81
CA ASP A 60 6.64 6.52 10.87
C ASP A 60 6.47 6.07 9.43
N LEU A 61 7.07 4.95 9.03
CA LEU A 61 6.88 4.37 7.70
C LEU A 61 5.43 3.94 7.45
N LEU A 62 4.75 3.38 8.46
CA LEU A 62 3.34 3.01 8.37
C LEU A 62 2.43 4.23 8.22
N LYS A 63 2.69 5.31 8.96
CA LYS A 63 1.97 6.59 8.82
C LYS A 63 2.25 7.25 7.47
N GLU A 64 3.51 7.21 7.04
CA GLU A 64 3.89 7.74 5.73
C GLU A 64 3.23 6.94 4.60
N LYS A 65 3.13 5.61 4.77
CA LYS A 65 2.53 4.61 3.87
C LYS A 65 3.20 4.49 2.50
N ALA A 66 3.36 5.62 1.81
CA ALA A 66 3.89 5.70 0.47
C ALA A 66 4.65 7.01 0.24
N ASN A 67 5.53 6.96 -0.76
CA ASN A 67 6.26 8.10 -1.28
C ASN A 67 6.09 8.18 -2.80
N LYS A 68 6.01 9.40 -3.34
CA LYS A 68 5.76 9.64 -4.76
C LYS A 68 6.78 8.96 -5.68
N ASP A 69 8.05 8.93 -5.28
CA ASP A 69 9.16 8.48 -6.12
C ASP A 69 9.61 7.05 -5.79
N LEU A 70 9.31 6.57 -4.57
CA LEU A 70 9.71 5.23 -4.11
C LEU A 70 8.56 4.22 -4.11
N GLY A 71 7.32 4.66 -4.21
CA GLY A 71 6.12 3.82 -4.10
C GLY A 71 5.70 3.58 -2.65
N TYR A 72 4.94 2.50 -2.43
CA TYR A 72 4.53 2.05 -1.10
C TYR A 72 5.72 1.41 -0.36
N PHE A 73 5.89 1.73 0.91
CA PHE A 73 6.83 1.02 1.77
C PHE A 73 6.18 -0.30 2.20
N LEU A 74 6.77 -1.44 1.82
CA LEU A 74 6.22 -2.75 2.16
C LEU A 74 6.83 -3.30 3.44
N ALA A 75 8.16 -3.34 3.50
CA ALA A 75 8.88 -3.93 4.62
C ALA A 75 10.29 -3.37 4.73
N VAL A 76 10.76 -3.17 5.97
CA VAL A 76 12.19 -3.00 6.25
C VAL A 76 12.85 -4.37 6.16
N THR A 77 13.81 -4.54 5.26
CA THR A 77 14.46 -5.83 4.98
C THR A 77 15.79 -5.98 5.70
N SER A 78 16.49 -4.88 5.97
CA SER A 78 17.79 -4.91 6.66
C SER A 78 18.05 -3.58 7.36
N LEU A 79 18.43 -3.63 8.63
CA LEU A 79 19.01 -2.49 9.33
C LEU A 79 20.51 -2.42 8.99
N LYS A 80 20.99 -1.25 8.54
CA LYS A 80 22.41 -1.03 8.23
C LYS A 80 23.16 -0.37 9.38
N SER A 81 22.61 0.72 9.91
CA SER A 81 23.18 1.40 11.05
C SER A 81 22.16 2.26 11.77
N ILE A 82 22.43 2.49 13.06
CA ILE A 82 21.80 3.53 13.87
C ILE A 82 22.96 4.39 14.36
N GLY A 83 23.02 5.64 13.92
CA GLY A 83 24.02 6.58 14.37
C GLY A 83 23.64 7.19 15.72
N ASN A 84 24.60 7.90 16.31
CA ASN A 84 24.40 8.56 17.59
C ASN A 84 23.32 9.63 17.51
N GLY A 85 22.51 9.70 18.56
CA GLY A 85 21.47 10.72 18.70
C GLY A 85 22.07 12.12 18.76
N LYS A 86 21.48 13.04 18.01
CA LYS A 86 21.84 14.46 18.05
C LYS A 86 20.68 15.26 18.61
N LEU A 87 20.93 16.06 19.64
CA LEU A 87 19.96 17.01 20.17
C LEU A 87 19.67 18.07 19.11
N GLN A 88 18.40 18.50 19.04
CA GLN A 88 18.01 19.70 18.31
C GLN A 88 17.43 20.70 19.31
N ASP A 89 18.08 21.85 19.41
CA ASP A 89 18.00 22.80 20.54
C ASP A 89 16.57 23.24 20.91
N GLU A 90 15.65 23.27 19.96
CA GLU A 90 14.34 23.92 20.16
C GLU A 90 13.18 22.96 20.46
N SER A 91 13.34 21.65 20.23
CA SER A 91 12.22 20.68 20.27
C SER A 91 12.26 19.71 21.45
N GLY A 92 13.36 19.67 22.21
CA GLY A 92 13.56 18.64 23.25
C GLY A 92 13.62 17.21 22.72
N ASN A 93 13.83 17.05 21.40
CA ASN A 93 13.94 15.76 20.72
C ASN A 93 15.41 15.43 20.44
N VAL A 94 15.72 14.15 20.51
CA VAL A 94 16.97 13.58 20.01
C VAL A 94 16.67 12.88 18.69
N PHE A 95 17.45 13.21 17.65
CA PHE A 95 17.33 12.61 16.33
C PHE A 95 18.42 11.57 16.11
N PHE A 96 18.00 10.33 15.82
CA PHE A 96 18.90 9.23 15.52
C PHE A 96 18.92 8.99 14.00
N PRO A 97 20.05 9.18 13.30
CA PRO A 97 20.15 8.87 11.88
C PRO A 97 20.22 7.35 11.69
N VAL A 98 19.23 6.80 10.99
CA VAL A 98 19.08 5.36 10.75
C VAL A 98 19.20 5.05 9.28
N ALA A 99 20.17 4.21 8.91
CA ALA A 99 20.31 3.67 7.56
C ALA A 99 19.71 2.26 7.50
N PHE A 100 18.86 1.99 6.52
CA PHE A 100 18.17 0.71 6.36
C PHE A 100 17.81 0.44 4.90
N LYS A 101 17.59 -0.84 4.58
CA LYS A 101 16.98 -1.26 3.31
C LYS A 101 15.49 -1.49 3.48
N CYS A 102 14.73 -1.13 2.46
CA CYS A 102 13.28 -1.28 2.42
C CYS A 102 12.85 -1.87 1.07
N ARG A 103 11.95 -2.85 1.11
CA ARG A 103 11.22 -3.34 -0.06
C ARG A 103 10.09 -2.36 -0.35
N THR A 104 10.00 -1.88 -1.58
CA THR A 104 8.93 -0.98 -2.03
C THR A 104 8.15 -1.55 -3.20
N PHE A 105 6.94 -1.00 -3.41
CA PHE A 105 6.08 -1.29 -4.55
C PHE A 105 5.66 0.00 -5.25
N MET A 106 6.03 0.16 -6.51
CA MET A 106 5.63 1.26 -7.37
C MET A 106 4.66 0.75 -8.43
N PRO A 107 3.39 1.18 -8.44
CA PRO A 107 2.49 0.90 -9.56
C PRO A 107 2.98 1.62 -10.81
N LEU A 108 3.04 0.92 -11.94
CA LEU A 108 3.53 1.44 -13.22
C LEU A 108 2.47 1.29 -14.31
N ARG A 109 2.43 2.24 -15.23
CA ARG A 109 1.59 2.17 -16.43
C ARG A 109 2.12 1.09 -17.36
N GLY A 110 1.20 0.34 -17.98
CA GLY A 110 1.51 -0.73 -18.93
C GLY A 110 1.63 -2.12 -18.29
N GLU A 111 1.68 -2.18 -16.95
CA GLU A 111 1.71 -3.45 -16.22
C GLU A 111 0.34 -4.11 -16.18
N VAL A 112 0.34 -5.45 -16.19
CA VAL A 112 -0.87 -6.25 -15.99
C VAL A 112 -0.90 -6.70 -14.53
N LEU A 113 -1.99 -6.40 -13.85
CA LEU A 113 -2.18 -6.66 -12.43
C LEU A 113 -3.48 -7.40 -12.16
N GLU A 114 -3.53 -8.02 -10.98
CA GLU A 114 -4.72 -8.69 -10.47
C GLU A 114 -5.23 -7.94 -9.24
N GLY A 115 -6.53 -7.69 -9.20
CA GLY A 115 -7.17 -6.98 -8.10
C GLY A 115 -8.51 -7.58 -7.75
N VAL A 116 -8.88 -7.49 -6.48
CA VAL A 116 -10.16 -7.96 -5.97
C VAL A 116 -11.19 -6.84 -6.13
N VAL A 117 -12.36 -7.17 -6.67
CA VAL A 117 -13.48 -6.24 -6.75
C VAL A 117 -13.96 -5.88 -5.35
N HIS A 118 -13.90 -4.60 -5.02
CA HIS A 118 -14.31 -4.09 -3.72
C HIS A 118 -15.71 -3.48 -3.77
N HIS A 119 -15.98 -2.64 -4.78
CA HIS A 119 -17.28 -2.02 -4.98
C HIS A 119 -17.62 -1.90 -6.47
N ILE A 120 -18.87 -2.17 -6.78
CA ILE A 120 -19.42 -2.06 -8.13
C ILE A 120 -20.44 -0.91 -8.15
N TYR A 121 -20.32 -0.06 -9.16
CA TYR A 121 -21.25 1.01 -9.46
C TYR A 121 -21.64 0.96 -10.94
N ARG A 122 -22.75 1.63 -11.30
CA ARG A 122 -23.20 1.73 -12.70
C ARG A 122 -22.11 2.24 -13.66
N PHE A 123 -21.22 3.11 -13.20
CA PHE A 123 -20.17 3.74 -14.01
C PHE A 123 -18.83 2.98 -14.00
N GLY A 124 -18.71 1.89 -13.23
CA GLY A 124 -17.49 1.10 -13.18
C GLY A 124 -17.27 0.40 -11.86
N VAL A 125 -16.07 -0.15 -11.71
CA VAL A 125 -15.69 -1.03 -10.61
C VAL A 125 -14.45 -0.48 -9.91
N PHE A 126 -14.46 -0.50 -8.58
CA PHE A 126 -13.28 -0.25 -7.76
C PHE A 126 -12.63 -1.57 -7.37
N LEU A 127 -11.36 -1.69 -7.68
CA LEU A 127 -10.50 -2.83 -7.43
C LEU A 127 -9.48 -2.47 -6.34
N GLN A 128 -9.16 -3.44 -5.49
CA GLN A 128 -8.03 -3.40 -4.58
C GLN A 128 -6.94 -4.34 -5.09
N CYS A 129 -5.72 -3.80 -5.27
CA CYS A 129 -4.56 -4.54 -5.77
C CYS A 129 -3.38 -4.29 -4.83
N GLY A 130 -3.08 -5.28 -3.98
CA GLY A 130 -2.06 -5.15 -2.94
C GLY A 130 -2.26 -3.87 -2.11
N PRO A 131 -1.25 -2.99 -2.00
CA PRO A 131 -1.37 -1.76 -1.20
C PRO A 131 -2.22 -0.66 -1.89
N VAL A 132 -2.54 -0.81 -3.18
CA VAL A 132 -3.34 0.15 -3.93
C VAL A 132 -4.83 -0.10 -3.70
N LYS A 133 -5.48 0.84 -3.02
CA LYS A 133 -6.91 0.75 -2.69
C LYS A 133 -7.84 1.35 -3.76
N TYR A 134 -7.27 2.07 -4.72
CA TYR A 134 -8.01 2.92 -5.65
C TYR A 134 -7.63 2.62 -7.11
N ALA A 135 -7.80 1.36 -7.53
CA ALA A 135 -7.80 1.04 -8.95
C ALA A 135 -9.24 1.16 -9.47
N PHE A 136 -9.47 2.05 -10.43
CA PHE A 136 -10.79 2.26 -11.00
C PHE A 136 -10.85 1.73 -12.44
N LEU A 137 -11.79 0.82 -12.66
CA LEU A 137 -12.10 0.24 -13.95
C LEU A 137 -13.42 0.84 -14.45
N SER A 138 -13.33 1.78 -15.39
CA SER A 138 -14.51 2.41 -15.98
C SER A 138 -15.29 1.44 -16.86
N PHE A 139 -16.62 1.55 -16.90
CA PHE A 139 -17.44 0.76 -17.84
C PHE A 139 -17.01 0.93 -19.30
N ARG A 140 -16.48 2.09 -19.67
CA ARG A 140 -15.96 2.35 -21.02
C ARG A 140 -14.69 1.55 -21.36
N LYS A 141 -14.02 1.01 -20.33
CA LYS A 141 -12.82 0.19 -20.42
C LYS A 141 -13.08 -1.29 -20.11
N MET A 142 -14.35 -1.69 -20.16
CA MET A 142 -14.83 -3.07 -20.03
C MET A 142 -15.63 -3.44 -21.28
N PRO A 143 -14.98 -3.68 -22.44
CA PRO A 143 -15.70 -4.02 -23.66
C PRO A 143 -16.53 -5.29 -23.45
N ASN A 144 -17.71 -5.32 -24.05
CA ASN A 144 -18.68 -6.43 -24.00
C ASN A 144 -19.28 -6.70 -22.61
N TYR A 145 -19.04 -5.86 -21.59
CA TYR A 145 -19.70 -5.97 -20.29
C TYR A 145 -20.87 -5.00 -20.16
N SER A 146 -22.00 -5.50 -19.68
CA SER A 146 -23.20 -4.73 -19.37
C SER A 146 -23.47 -4.71 -17.87
N TYR A 147 -23.85 -3.53 -17.35
CA TYR A 147 -24.22 -3.37 -15.95
C TYR A 147 -25.62 -3.94 -15.68
N VAL A 148 -25.71 -4.77 -14.65
CA VAL A 148 -26.96 -5.34 -14.14
C VAL A 148 -27.24 -4.74 -12.76
N PRO A 149 -28.31 -3.94 -12.59
CA PRO A 149 -28.71 -3.42 -11.29
C PRO A 149 -29.33 -4.51 -10.42
N GLY A 150 -29.28 -4.34 -9.10
CA GLY A 150 -29.91 -5.24 -8.14
C GLY A 150 -29.33 -5.05 -6.74
N GLU A 151 -29.71 -5.93 -5.82
CA GLU A 151 -29.11 -6.01 -4.48
C GLU A 151 -27.60 -6.33 -4.56
N HIS A 152 -27.22 -7.14 -5.56
CA HIS A 152 -25.84 -7.46 -5.89
C HIS A 152 -25.51 -6.94 -7.30
N PRO A 153 -25.18 -5.64 -7.43
CA PRO A 153 -24.88 -5.04 -8.73
C PRO A 153 -23.66 -5.72 -9.36
N THR A 154 -23.74 -6.01 -10.66
CA THR A 154 -22.79 -6.88 -11.36
C THR A 154 -22.53 -6.35 -12.78
N PHE A 155 -21.36 -6.62 -13.34
CA PHE A 155 -21.14 -6.52 -14.78
C PHE A 155 -21.09 -7.92 -15.39
N VAL A 156 -21.86 -8.16 -16.45
CA VAL A 156 -21.94 -9.45 -17.14
C VAL A 156 -21.57 -9.26 -18.61
N ASN A 157 -20.75 -10.15 -19.16
CA ASN A 157 -20.45 -10.15 -20.59
C ASN A 157 -21.30 -11.14 -21.39
N ASP A 158 -21.18 -11.08 -22.72
CA ASP A 158 -21.92 -11.95 -23.64
C ASP A 158 -21.62 -13.45 -23.46
N GLN A 159 -20.48 -13.78 -22.84
CA GLN A 159 -20.05 -15.15 -22.51
C GLN A 159 -20.47 -15.57 -21.08
N LEU A 160 -21.35 -14.80 -20.44
CA LEU A 160 -21.84 -15.00 -19.06
C LEU A 160 -20.78 -14.90 -17.96
N ALA A 161 -19.57 -14.41 -18.27
CA ALA A 161 -18.57 -14.10 -17.27
C ALA A 161 -19.02 -12.87 -16.47
N LYS A 162 -18.89 -12.96 -15.15
CA LYS A 162 -19.38 -11.94 -14.22
C LYS A 162 -18.24 -11.27 -13.47
N ILE A 163 -18.39 -9.97 -13.25
CA ILE A 163 -17.57 -9.17 -12.33
C ILE A 163 -18.47 -8.79 -11.16
N GLU A 164 -18.25 -9.45 -10.03
CA GLU A 164 -19.01 -9.33 -8.78
C GLU A 164 -18.05 -8.94 -7.64
N ASN A 165 -18.58 -8.43 -6.53
CA ASN A 165 -17.76 -8.13 -5.34
C ASN A 165 -17.03 -9.40 -4.87
N GLY A 166 -15.74 -9.27 -4.58
CA GLY A 166 -14.87 -10.38 -4.18
C GLY A 166 -14.21 -11.15 -5.33
N VAL A 167 -14.65 -10.97 -6.58
CA VAL A 167 -14.01 -11.61 -7.75
C VAL A 167 -12.63 -10.99 -8.00
N VAL A 168 -11.66 -11.82 -8.37
CA VAL A 168 -10.35 -11.36 -8.84
C VAL A 168 -10.45 -11.03 -10.32
N VAL A 169 -10.04 -9.83 -10.69
CA VAL A 169 -10.01 -9.34 -12.07
C VAL A 169 -8.57 -9.05 -12.44
N ARG A 170 -8.12 -9.62 -13.57
CA ARG A 170 -6.87 -9.26 -14.22
C ARG A 170 -7.11 -8.07 -15.15
N PHE A 171 -6.33 -7.02 -14.98
CA PHE A 171 -6.49 -5.76 -15.72
C PHE A 171 -5.15 -5.15 -16.11
N LEU A 172 -5.17 -4.35 -17.18
CA LEU A 172 -4.05 -3.52 -17.60
C LEU A 172 -4.08 -2.16 -16.88
N VAL A 173 -2.94 -1.71 -16.37
CA VAL A 173 -2.79 -0.37 -15.78
C VAL A 173 -2.62 0.67 -16.90
N LEU A 174 -3.67 1.43 -17.19
CA LEU A 174 -3.64 2.51 -18.19
C LEU A 174 -2.92 3.76 -17.70
N GLY A 175 -2.99 4.03 -16.40
CA GLY A 175 -2.42 5.24 -15.81
C GLY A 175 -2.35 5.15 -14.30
N VAL A 176 -1.37 5.86 -13.75
CA VAL A 176 -1.10 5.91 -12.30
C VAL A 176 -1.00 7.38 -11.91
N ARG A 177 -1.66 7.76 -10.81
CA ARG A 177 -1.63 9.13 -10.28
C ARG A 177 -1.33 9.11 -8.79
N TRP A 178 -0.33 9.89 -8.38
CA TRP A 178 -0.06 10.19 -6.97
C TRP A 178 -1.11 11.12 -6.38
N ILE A 179 -1.57 10.83 -5.17
CA ILE A 179 -2.43 11.68 -4.36
C ILE A 179 -1.76 11.93 -3.02
N GLU A 180 -1.57 13.20 -2.70
CA GLU A 180 -1.20 13.66 -1.37
C GLU A 180 -2.25 14.68 -0.92
N LYS A 181 -3.04 14.34 0.09
CA LYS A 181 -3.97 15.27 0.73
C LYS A 181 -3.40 15.68 2.09
N ARG A 182 -3.31 16.99 2.29
CA ARG A 182 -2.98 17.61 3.57
C ARG A 182 -4.30 18.04 4.21
N GLY A 183 -4.65 17.40 5.32
CA GLY A 183 -5.86 17.62 6.11
C GLY A 183 -5.64 17.04 7.51
N GLU A 184 -6.73 16.79 8.27
CA GLU A 184 -6.63 16.19 9.61
C GLU A 184 -5.89 14.84 9.61
N ILE A 185 -6.05 14.07 8.53
CA ILE A 185 -5.29 12.83 8.29
C ILE A 185 -4.50 13.01 6.99
N MET A 186 -3.17 13.00 7.08
CA MET A 186 -2.31 13.00 5.90
C MET A 186 -2.56 11.72 5.11
N LYS A 187 -2.99 11.85 3.85
CA LYS A 187 -3.27 10.71 2.98
C LYS A 187 -2.33 10.72 1.80
N ARG A 188 -1.50 9.69 1.72
CA ARG A 188 -0.57 9.41 0.62
C ARG A 188 -1.00 8.12 -0.06
N ASP A 189 -1.35 8.20 -1.34
CA ASP A 189 -1.83 7.03 -2.09
C ASP A 189 -1.56 7.16 -3.58
N PHE A 190 -1.66 6.04 -4.28
CA PHE A 190 -1.73 6.01 -5.74
C PHE A 190 -3.14 5.63 -6.19
N VAL A 191 -3.59 6.23 -7.28
CA VAL A 191 -4.81 5.87 -7.99
C VAL A 191 -4.41 5.28 -9.33
N MET A 192 -5.00 4.14 -9.68
CA MET A 192 -4.80 3.50 -10.97
C MET A 192 -6.06 3.59 -11.82
N LEU A 193 -5.88 3.81 -13.11
CA LEU A 193 -6.90 3.57 -14.12
C LEU A 193 -6.66 2.19 -14.72
N ALA A 194 -7.68 1.34 -14.65
CA ALA A 194 -7.63 -0.03 -15.14
C ALA A 194 -8.36 -0.16 -16.49
N SER A 195 -7.99 -1.18 -17.27
CA SER A 195 -8.66 -1.57 -18.51
C SER A 195 -8.72 -3.08 -18.66
N LEU A 196 -9.80 -3.55 -19.28
CA LEU A 196 -9.94 -4.90 -19.81
C LEU A 196 -9.80 -4.94 -21.34
N GLU A 197 -9.41 -3.83 -21.97
CA GLU A 197 -9.01 -3.82 -23.38
C GLU A 197 -7.62 -4.47 -23.51
N GLY A 198 -7.56 -5.64 -24.14
CA GLY A 198 -6.34 -6.40 -24.34
C GLY A 198 -6.59 -7.91 -24.33
N GLU A 199 -5.55 -8.69 -24.55
CA GLU A 199 -5.62 -10.15 -24.49
C GLU A 199 -5.51 -10.65 -23.05
N SER A 200 -6.22 -11.74 -22.74
CA SER A 200 -6.15 -12.43 -21.44
C SER A 200 -6.47 -11.57 -20.21
N LEU A 201 -7.33 -10.55 -20.34
CA LEU A 201 -7.84 -9.71 -19.24
C LEU A 201 -9.28 -10.11 -18.87
N GLY A 202 -9.71 -9.75 -17.67
CA GLY A 202 -11.06 -10.02 -17.17
C GLY A 202 -11.09 -10.78 -15.84
N PRO A 203 -12.27 -11.24 -15.40
CA PRO A 203 -12.42 -12.04 -14.19
C PRO A 203 -11.67 -13.37 -14.32
N ILE A 204 -10.98 -13.77 -13.26
CA ILE A 204 -10.28 -15.06 -13.18
C ILE A 204 -11.23 -16.06 -12.52
N SER A 205 -11.62 -17.10 -13.26
CA SER A 205 -12.36 -18.23 -12.70
C SER A 205 -11.43 -19.04 -11.79
N LEU A 206 -11.70 -19.05 -10.49
CA LEU A 206 -11.13 -20.06 -9.60
C LEU A 206 -11.87 -21.37 -9.86
N SER A 207 -11.34 -22.21 -10.75
CA SER A 207 -11.90 -23.54 -10.98
C SER A 207 -11.66 -24.40 -9.72
N GLY A 208 -12.70 -24.52 -8.89
CA GLY A 208 -12.89 -25.59 -7.92
C GLY A 208 -12.07 -25.52 -6.62
N THR A 209 -12.72 -25.07 -5.54
CA THR A 209 -12.86 -25.85 -4.30
C THR A 209 -14.03 -25.25 -3.52
N ASP A 210 -14.95 -26.13 -3.12
CA ASP A 210 -16.03 -25.88 -2.17
C ASP A 210 -15.58 -25.01 -1.00
N GLU A 211 -16.45 -24.09 -0.58
CA GLU A 211 -16.45 -23.39 0.71
C GLU A 211 -15.10 -23.33 1.43
N MET A 212 -14.12 -22.60 0.87
CA MET A 212 -12.97 -22.17 1.63
C MET A 212 -13.11 -20.68 1.94
N ASP A 213 -13.41 -20.42 3.20
CA ASP A 213 -13.50 -19.13 3.87
C ASP A 213 -12.84 -17.98 3.09
N PHE A 214 -13.63 -16.95 2.76
CA PHE A 214 -13.17 -15.67 2.21
C PHE A 214 -12.11 -14.96 3.09
N SER A 215 -11.84 -15.45 4.30
CA SER A 215 -10.71 -15.03 5.12
C SER A 215 -9.35 -15.51 4.56
N ALA A 216 -9.28 -16.64 3.86
CA ALA A 216 -8.03 -17.23 3.40
C ALA A 216 -7.41 -16.51 2.19
N VAL A 217 -8.22 -15.95 1.29
CA VAL A 217 -7.70 -15.18 0.12
C VAL A 217 -7.13 -13.83 0.57
N ALA A 218 -7.78 -13.17 1.51
CA ALA A 218 -7.26 -11.98 2.19
C ALA A 218 -6.00 -12.29 3.02
N LEU A 219 -5.90 -13.51 3.56
CA LEU A 219 -4.69 -13.99 4.23
C LEU A 219 -3.57 -14.35 3.25
N SER A 220 -3.87 -14.84 2.04
CA SER A 220 -2.84 -15.16 1.03
C SER A 220 -2.10 -13.91 0.53
N GLN A 221 -2.77 -12.74 0.49
CA GLN A 221 -2.13 -11.46 0.18
C GLN A 221 -1.37 -10.85 1.36
N SER A 222 -1.61 -11.32 2.59
CA SER A 222 -0.76 -10.98 3.76
C SER A 222 0.34 -12.01 4.02
N HIS A 223 0.36 -13.13 3.29
CA HIS A 223 1.41 -14.15 3.29
C HIS A 223 2.54 -13.87 2.26
N PHE A 224 2.94 -12.60 2.09
CA PHE A 224 4.30 -12.32 1.62
C PHE A 224 5.19 -12.07 2.86
N LEU A 225 5.92 -13.12 3.24
CA LEU A 225 6.82 -13.30 4.39
C LEU A 225 6.17 -13.56 5.77
N VAL A 226 5.89 -14.83 6.07
CA VAL A 226 6.32 -15.47 7.33
C VAL A 226 6.62 -16.94 7.06
N ARG A 227 7.91 -17.35 7.07
CA ARG A 227 8.24 -18.76 7.36
C ARG A 227 7.89 -18.97 8.84
N ARG A 228 6.86 -19.77 9.13
CA ARG A 228 6.51 -20.15 10.51
C ARG A 228 7.45 -21.24 11.02
N SER A 229 7.96 -21.03 12.23
CA SER A 229 8.39 -22.09 13.15
C SER A 229 7.15 -22.78 13.74
N PRO A 230 7.15 -24.10 14.00
CA PRO A 230 5.98 -24.79 14.55
C PRO A 230 5.76 -24.42 16.02
N GLY A 231 4.55 -23.97 16.41
CA GLY A 231 4.16 -23.97 17.84
C GLY A 231 3.20 -22.90 18.39
N ALA A 232 2.85 -21.82 17.67
CA ALA A 232 2.05 -20.73 18.27
C ALA A 232 0.57 -20.73 17.84
N ARG A 233 -0.36 -20.86 18.81
CA ARG A 233 -1.80 -20.55 18.68
C ARG A 233 -2.02 -19.04 18.78
N ILE A 234 -2.87 -18.47 17.93
CA ILE A 234 -3.32 -17.07 18.01
C ILE A 234 -4.85 -17.07 18.16
N THR A 235 -5.36 -16.35 19.17
CA THR A 235 -6.77 -15.99 19.32
C THR A 235 -6.99 -14.55 18.84
N TYR A 236 -8.06 -14.31 18.07
CA TYR A 236 -8.41 -13.00 17.54
C TYR A 236 -9.62 -12.41 18.29
N LYS A 237 -9.54 -11.14 18.68
CA LYS A 237 -10.69 -10.31 19.08
C LYS A 237 -11.03 -9.36 17.94
N ASN A 238 -12.28 -9.42 17.48
CA ASN A 238 -12.87 -8.52 16.49
C ASN A 238 -13.09 -7.12 17.09
N VAL A 239 -12.75 -6.08 16.33
CA VAL A 239 -13.24 -4.71 16.56
C VAL A 239 -13.79 -4.16 15.25
N SER A 240 -15.06 -3.81 15.30
CA SER A 240 -15.95 -3.39 14.22
C SER A 240 -15.86 -1.90 13.86
N GLN A 241 -16.05 -1.62 12.57
CA GLN A 241 -16.78 -0.52 11.91
C GLN A 241 -16.53 0.96 12.28
N SER A 242 -16.24 1.79 11.26
CA SER A 242 -16.72 3.18 11.15
C SER A 242 -16.71 3.67 9.67
N PRO A 243 -17.70 4.49 9.20
CA PRO A 243 -17.90 4.84 7.80
C PRO A 243 -17.56 6.31 7.48
N VAL A 244 -16.59 6.59 6.60
CA VAL A 244 -16.44 7.92 5.96
C VAL A 244 -15.78 7.78 4.59
N ALA A 245 -16.56 7.72 3.50
CA ALA A 245 -16.10 8.02 2.14
C ALA A 245 -17.27 8.09 1.15
N MET A 246 -18.13 9.12 1.23
CA MET A 246 -19.24 9.30 0.27
C MET A 246 -19.46 10.78 -0.09
N GLU A 247 -18.39 11.51 -0.43
CA GLU A 247 -18.51 12.96 -0.70
C GLU A 247 -17.78 13.51 -1.94
N TYR A 248 -17.18 12.68 -2.81
CA TYR A 248 -16.22 13.24 -3.79
C TYR A 248 -16.50 13.02 -5.29
N TYR A 249 -17.73 12.66 -5.69
CA TYR A 249 -18.05 12.50 -7.12
C TYR A 249 -19.08 13.48 -7.71
N HIS A 250 -19.58 14.45 -6.95
CA HIS A 250 -20.38 15.55 -7.50
C HIS A 250 -19.63 16.87 -7.42
N SER A 251 -18.79 17.14 -8.42
CA SER A 251 -18.38 18.50 -8.80
C SER A 251 -17.66 18.48 -10.15
N ARG A 252 -18.45 18.54 -11.23
CA ARG A 252 -18.29 19.33 -12.47
C ARG A 252 -19.02 18.67 -13.61
#